data_AF-A0A6A7L749-F1
#
_entry.id   AF-A0A6A7L749-F1
#
_cell.length_a   1.000
_cell.length_b   1.000
_cell.length_c   1.000
_cell.angle_alpha   90.00
_cell.angle_beta   90.00
_cell.angle_gamma   90.00
#
_symmetry.space_group_name_H-M   'P 1'
#
loop_
_entity.id
_entity.type
_entity.pdbx_description
1 polymer ?
#
loop_
_entity_poly.entity_id
_entity_poly.type
_entity_poly.pdbx_seq_one_letter_code
_entity_poly.pdbx_strand_id
1 'polypeptide(L)'
;MNRINNHPRIAVASNGPQRGRVFLTYSSIVTPVSGVPVDVSCPPGVPADRPCVAQNLTSSQAFLSYSDDRGATWSTPVPLAPPVPPEGVKRIWPTVSVGPGGIVEVVYYESLEAGITPDPSDIECNQTLQGNVRRAGEAVSLVDTYWARSGDGGATFNTPVRVSQVSTNWCGVVSNIIPNMGDYIFSTSIGNRVLPVWADGRDGVPDTFYARGLGAGKSGQ
;
A
#
# COMPACT_ATOMS: atom_id res chain seq x y z
N MET A 1 9.86 -17.85 3.44
CA MET A 1 9.06 -17.32 2.29
C MET A 1 8.76 -15.86 2.60
N ASN A 2 9.46 -14.92 1.97
CA ASN A 2 9.22 -13.49 2.18
C ASN A 2 8.04 -13.06 1.31
N ARG A 3 6.84 -13.27 1.82
CA ARG A 3 5.63 -12.86 1.13
C ARG A 3 5.40 -11.39 1.43
N ILE A 4 5.31 -10.56 0.40
CA ILE A 4 4.57 -9.32 0.55
C ILE A 4 3.12 -9.74 0.80
N ASN A 5 2.57 -9.44 1.98
CA ASN A 5 1.16 -9.66 2.26
C ASN A 5 0.38 -8.60 1.47
N ASN A 6 0.20 -8.81 0.18
CA ASN A 6 -0.44 -7.87 -0.72
C ASN A 6 -1.44 -8.60 -1.61
N HIS A 7 -2.66 -8.07 -1.66
CA HIS A 7 -3.73 -8.64 -2.46
C HIS A 7 -3.94 -7.76 -3.69
N PRO A 8 -3.80 -8.30 -4.93
CA PRO A 8 -4.15 -7.55 -6.12
C PRO A 8 -5.64 -7.22 -6.15
N ARG A 9 -6.03 -6.23 -6.97
CA ARG A 9 -7.42 -5.83 -7.19
C ARG A 9 -7.73 -5.81 -8.68
N ILE A 10 -8.96 -6.20 -9.01
CA ILE A 10 -9.44 -6.29 -10.39
C ILE A 10 -10.75 -5.52 -10.54
N ALA A 11 -10.90 -4.80 -11.65
CA ALA A 11 -12.14 -4.12 -12.01
C ALA A 11 -12.41 -4.26 -13.51
N VAL A 12 -13.67 -4.15 -13.90
CA VAL A 12 -14.08 -4.12 -15.31
C VAL A 12 -14.72 -2.78 -15.59
N ALA A 13 -14.29 -2.10 -16.66
CA ALA A 13 -14.97 -0.91 -17.14
C ALA A 13 -16.38 -1.28 -17.61
N SER A 14 -17.40 -0.78 -16.92
CA SER A 14 -18.81 -1.03 -17.26
C SER A 14 -19.36 -0.01 -18.28
N ASN A 15 -18.63 1.08 -18.51
CA ASN A 15 -19.04 2.24 -19.29
C ASN A 15 -17.82 2.98 -19.89
N GLY A 16 -18.09 4.01 -20.70
CA GLY A 16 -17.05 4.80 -21.37
C GLY A 16 -16.38 4.09 -22.57
N PRO A 17 -15.37 4.73 -23.17
CA PRO A 17 -14.70 4.23 -24.38
C PRO A 17 -14.02 2.87 -24.20
N GLN A 18 -13.63 2.54 -22.97
CA GLN A 18 -12.94 1.28 -22.63
C GLN A 18 -13.90 0.22 -22.07
N ARG A 19 -15.22 0.33 -22.30
CA ARG A 19 -16.20 -0.64 -21.79
C ARG A 19 -15.80 -2.08 -22.15
N GLY A 20 -15.71 -2.94 -21.13
CA GLY A 20 -15.27 -4.33 -21.26
C GLY A 20 -13.79 -4.55 -20.96
N ARG A 21 -12.96 -3.49 -20.92
CA ARG A 21 -11.56 -3.58 -20.47
C ARG A 21 -11.51 -4.04 -19.03
N VAL A 22 -10.63 -5.01 -18.76
CA VAL A 22 -10.33 -5.53 -17.43
C VAL A 22 -9.06 -4.84 -16.93
N PHE A 23 -9.09 -4.31 -15.71
CA PHE A 23 -7.97 -3.68 -15.04
C PHE A 23 -7.51 -4.54 -13.87
N LEU A 24 -6.20 -4.78 -13.78
CA LEU A 24 -5.55 -5.46 -12.67
C LEU A 24 -4.54 -4.51 -12.03
N THR A 25 -4.65 -4.29 -10.73
CA THR A 25 -3.66 -3.56 -9.94
C THR A 25 -2.99 -4.48 -8.94
N TYR A 26 -1.69 -4.28 -8.75
CA TYR A 26 -0.87 -5.13 -7.89
C TYR A 26 0.41 -4.38 -7.51
N SER A 27 1.12 -4.86 -6.50
CA SER A 27 2.49 -4.40 -6.24
C SER A 27 3.50 -5.52 -6.43
N SER A 28 4.71 -5.14 -6.80
CA SER A 28 5.87 -6.03 -6.87
C SER A 28 7.01 -5.46 -6.03
N ILE A 29 7.77 -6.36 -5.40
CA ILE A 29 9.07 -6.00 -4.81
C ILE A 29 10.02 -5.55 -5.93
N VAL A 30 10.85 -4.56 -5.65
CA VAL A 30 11.76 -3.98 -6.68
C VAL A 30 13.07 -4.76 -6.83
N THR A 31 13.42 -5.57 -5.84
CA THR A 31 14.56 -6.49 -5.88
C THR A 31 14.15 -7.83 -5.27
N PRO A 32 14.76 -8.96 -5.68
CA PRO A 32 14.51 -10.25 -5.05
C PRO A 32 14.84 -10.23 -3.56
N VAL A 33 13.92 -10.67 -2.72
CA VAL A 33 14.17 -10.80 -1.29
C VAL A 33 14.48 -12.26 -0.97
N SER A 34 15.76 -12.59 -0.76
CA SER A 34 16.14 -13.89 -0.16
C SER A 34 15.73 -13.93 1.31
N GLY A 35 15.34 -15.12 1.80
CA GLY A 35 14.68 -15.34 3.10
C GLY A 35 15.15 -14.38 4.20
N VAL A 36 14.24 -13.51 4.67
CA VAL A 36 14.47 -12.72 5.88
C VAL A 36 14.69 -13.77 6.97
N PRO A 37 15.82 -13.78 7.66
CA PRO A 37 16.10 -14.84 8.62
C PRO A 37 14.97 -14.86 9.67
N VAL A 38 14.29 -16.01 9.76
CA VAL A 38 13.14 -16.22 10.66
C VAL A 38 13.54 -16.55 12.09
N ASP A 39 14.86 -16.64 12.32
CA ASP A 39 15.49 -16.91 13.59
C ASP A 39 16.73 -16.02 13.70
N VAL A 40 16.49 -14.72 13.88
CA VAL A 40 17.55 -13.81 14.34
C VAL A 40 17.55 -13.80 15.85
N SER A 41 18.75 -13.74 16.46
CA SER A 41 18.85 -13.41 17.87
C SER A 41 18.10 -12.10 18.10
N CYS A 42 17.20 -12.08 19.09
CA CYS A 42 16.56 -10.85 19.49
C CYS A 42 17.63 -9.83 19.90
N PRO A 43 17.47 -8.54 19.55
CA PRO A 43 18.36 -7.49 20.02
C PRO A 43 18.40 -7.42 21.55
N PRO A 44 19.49 -6.91 22.17
CA PRO A 44 19.56 -6.68 23.60
C PRO A 44 18.34 -5.88 24.11
N GLY A 45 17.79 -6.27 25.26
CA GLY A 45 16.63 -5.60 25.86
C GLY A 45 15.26 -6.06 25.34
N VAL A 46 15.21 -6.83 24.25
CA VAL A 46 13.98 -7.50 23.79
C VAL A 46 13.83 -8.84 24.52
N PRO A 47 12.69 -9.13 25.17
CA PRO A 47 12.48 -10.42 25.83
C PRO A 47 12.62 -11.60 24.87
N ALA A 48 13.33 -12.65 25.28
CA ALA A 48 13.55 -13.86 24.48
C ALA A 48 12.41 -14.90 24.61
N ASP A 49 11.18 -14.44 24.88
CA ASP A 49 10.00 -15.31 25.04
C ASP A 49 9.58 -16.00 23.75
N ARG A 50 10.04 -15.50 22.60
CA ARG A 50 9.79 -16.06 21.27
C ARG A 50 10.88 -15.64 20.27
N PRO A 51 11.05 -16.34 19.13
CA PRO A 51 12.01 -15.96 18.11
C PRO A 51 11.72 -14.57 17.53
N CYS A 52 12.79 -13.86 17.18
CA CYS A 52 12.69 -12.58 16.49
C CYS A 52 12.82 -12.77 14.97
N VAL A 53 12.09 -11.93 14.22
CA VAL A 53 12.31 -11.69 12.79
C VAL A 53 12.77 -10.26 12.60
N ALA A 54 13.77 -10.10 11.73
CA ALA A 54 14.14 -8.79 11.23
C ALA A 54 13.03 -8.23 10.34
N GLN A 55 12.97 -6.91 10.25
CA GLN A 55 12.15 -6.24 9.26
C GLN A 55 12.78 -6.38 7.87
N ASN A 56 11.93 -6.62 6.87
CA ASN A 56 12.33 -6.51 5.47
C ASN A 56 12.18 -5.08 4.98
N LEU A 57 13.29 -4.42 4.64
CA LEU A 57 13.28 -3.04 4.12
C LEU A 57 13.12 -2.96 2.61
N THR A 58 13.18 -4.08 1.87
CA THR A 58 13.03 -4.06 0.40
C THR A 58 11.76 -3.34 -0.01
N SER A 59 11.92 -2.40 -0.93
CA SER A 59 10.85 -1.57 -1.44
C SER A 59 9.88 -2.35 -2.32
N SER A 60 8.68 -1.80 -2.50
CA SER A 60 7.71 -2.30 -3.47
C SER A 60 7.12 -1.17 -4.30
N GLN A 61 6.85 -1.47 -5.56
CA GLN A 61 6.23 -0.56 -6.52
C GLN A 61 4.83 -1.07 -6.89
N ALA A 62 3.88 -0.15 -7.05
CA ALA A 62 2.52 -0.47 -7.47
C ALA A 62 2.33 -0.23 -8.97
N PHE A 63 1.58 -1.14 -9.61
CA PHE A 63 1.38 -1.20 -11.05
C PHE A 63 -0.08 -1.41 -11.40
N LEU A 64 -0.43 -1.04 -12.63
CA LEU A 64 -1.65 -1.45 -13.32
C LEU A 64 -1.29 -2.18 -14.62
N SER A 65 -1.99 -3.28 -14.91
CA SER A 65 -2.09 -3.88 -16.24
C SER A 65 -3.55 -3.92 -16.66
N TYR A 66 -3.81 -3.89 -17.96
CA TYR A 66 -5.16 -4.05 -18.47
C TYR A 66 -5.24 -5.08 -19.60
N SER A 67 -6.44 -5.59 -19.83
CA SER A 67 -6.77 -6.52 -20.90
C SER A 67 -8.00 -6.04 -21.66
N ASP A 68 -7.91 -6.05 -22.99
CA ASP A 68 -9.01 -5.72 -23.91
C ASP A 68 -9.69 -6.96 -24.50
N ASP A 69 -9.18 -8.15 -24.19
CA ASP A 69 -9.59 -9.42 -24.77
C ASP A 69 -10.04 -10.43 -23.71
N ARG A 70 -10.72 -9.91 -22.67
CA ARG A 70 -11.31 -10.70 -21.56
C ARG A 70 -10.28 -11.52 -20.78
N GLY A 71 -9.08 -10.99 -20.63
CA GLY A 71 -7.98 -11.58 -19.86
C GLY A 71 -7.10 -12.55 -20.63
N ALA A 72 -7.27 -12.68 -21.95
CA ALA A 72 -6.43 -13.56 -22.76
C ALA A 72 -5.01 -13.01 -22.93
N THR A 73 -4.87 -11.70 -23.08
CA THR A 73 -3.59 -10.97 -23.07
C THR A 73 -3.66 -9.75 -22.16
N TRP A 74 -2.48 -9.30 -21.72
CA TRP A 74 -2.34 -8.19 -20.78
C TRP A 74 -1.34 -7.18 -21.32
N SER A 75 -1.60 -5.90 -21.06
CA SER A 75 -0.67 -4.82 -21.34
C SER A 75 0.63 -5.00 -20.56
N THR A 76 1.71 -4.40 -21.07
CA THR A 76 2.89 -4.13 -20.24
C THR A 76 2.45 -3.40 -18.96
N PRO A 77 2.96 -3.77 -17.78
CA PRO A 77 2.62 -3.10 -16.54
C PRO A 77 3.00 -1.62 -16.56
N VAL A 78 2.04 -0.76 -16.19
CA VAL A 78 2.22 0.69 -16.06
C VAL A 78 2.46 1.01 -14.58
N PRO A 79 3.57 1.67 -14.21
CA PRO A 79 3.78 2.10 -12.83
C PRO A 79 2.80 3.21 -12.47
N LEU A 80 2.20 3.11 -11.28
CA LEU A 80 1.23 4.10 -10.78
C LEU A 80 1.89 5.39 -10.27
N ALA A 81 3.21 5.37 -10.12
CA ALA A 81 3.99 6.40 -9.45
C ALA A 81 5.47 6.30 -9.89
N PRO A 82 6.31 7.35 -9.70
CA PRO A 82 7.74 7.30 -10.03
C PRO A 82 8.49 6.15 -9.36
N PRO A 83 9.62 5.66 -9.92
CA PRO A 83 10.40 4.58 -9.30
C PRO A 83 10.79 4.87 -7.85
N VAL A 84 10.82 3.82 -7.03
CA VAL A 84 11.25 3.87 -5.62
C VAL A 84 12.71 3.41 -5.48
N PRO A 85 13.44 3.84 -4.43
CA PRO A 85 14.74 3.26 -4.09
C PRO A 85 14.63 1.75 -3.79
N PRO A 86 15.74 0.99 -3.80
CA PRO A 86 15.73 -0.46 -3.51
C PRO A 86 15.15 -0.83 -2.14
N GLU A 87 15.27 0.06 -1.16
CA GLU A 87 14.84 -0.14 0.22
C GLU A 87 14.12 1.12 0.76
N GLY A 88 13.30 0.93 1.79
CA GLY A 88 12.71 2.02 2.57
C GLY A 88 11.32 2.48 2.12
N VAL A 89 10.83 2.11 0.94
CA VAL A 89 9.52 2.58 0.44
C VAL A 89 8.65 1.44 -0.07
N LYS A 90 7.49 1.23 0.54
CA LYS A 90 6.57 0.15 0.14
C LYS A 90 5.25 0.72 -0.34
N ARG A 91 4.95 0.55 -1.62
CA ARG A 91 3.60 0.78 -2.17
C ARG A 91 2.81 -0.52 -2.19
N ILE A 92 1.69 -0.56 -1.49
CA ILE A 92 0.96 -1.80 -1.17
C ILE A 92 -0.56 -1.60 -1.21
N TRP A 93 -1.27 -2.70 -1.41
CA TRP A 93 -2.73 -2.81 -1.50
C TRP A 93 -3.39 -1.81 -2.46
N PRO A 94 -2.94 -1.71 -3.72
CA PRO A 94 -3.59 -0.84 -4.68
C PRO A 94 -5.01 -1.34 -4.99
N THR A 95 -5.96 -0.41 -5.00
CA THR A 95 -7.34 -0.58 -5.45
C THR A 95 -7.50 -0.08 -6.88
N VAL A 96 -8.60 -0.43 -7.52
CA VAL A 96 -8.93 0.15 -8.82
C VAL A 96 -10.44 0.33 -8.93
N SER A 97 -10.84 1.50 -9.41
CA SER A 97 -12.22 1.80 -9.78
C SER A 97 -12.24 2.55 -11.12
N VAL A 98 -13.33 2.39 -11.86
CA VAL A 98 -13.51 3.03 -13.17
C VAL A 98 -14.71 3.97 -13.08
N GLY A 99 -14.46 5.25 -13.29
CA GLY A 99 -15.49 6.28 -13.35
C GLY A 99 -16.08 6.47 -14.75
N PRO A 100 -17.16 7.25 -14.86
CA PRO A 100 -17.69 7.74 -16.13
C PRO A 100 -16.61 8.26 -17.08
N GLY A 101 -16.77 8.00 -18.38
CA GLY A 101 -15.79 8.42 -19.40
C GLY A 101 -14.55 7.54 -19.48
N GLY A 102 -14.46 6.45 -18.70
CA GLY A 102 -13.30 5.55 -18.70
C GLY A 102 -12.13 6.08 -17.88
N ILE A 103 -12.38 7.02 -16.96
CA ILE A 103 -11.39 7.49 -16.00
C ILE A 103 -11.05 6.36 -15.04
N VAL A 104 -9.76 6.06 -14.87
CA VAL A 104 -9.28 4.99 -13.99
C VAL A 104 -8.66 5.62 -12.76
N GLU A 105 -9.12 5.18 -11.58
CA GLU A 105 -8.78 5.77 -10.29
C GLU A 105 -8.24 4.66 -9.40
N VAL A 106 -7.02 4.85 -8.89
CA VAL A 106 -6.28 3.88 -8.07
C VAL A 106 -5.92 4.52 -6.74
N VAL A 107 -6.19 3.80 -5.65
CA VAL A 107 -5.85 4.23 -4.28
C VAL A 107 -4.96 3.16 -3.67
N TYR A 108 -3.89 3.54 -3.00
CA TYR A 108 -2.94 2.58 -2.42
C TYR A 108 -2.32 3.17 -1.14
N TYR A 109 -1.67 2.33 -0.34
CA TYR A 109 -0.84 2.80 0.75
C TYR A 109 0.62 2.93 0.31
N GLU A 110 1.28 3.99 0.75
CA GLU A 110 2.73 4.12 0.73
C GLU A 110 3.24 4.10 2.17
N SER A 111 4.14 3.16 2.46
CA SER A 111 4.87 3.10 3.73
C SER A 111 6.29 3.61 3.52
N LEU A 112 6.70 4.57 4.33
CA LEU A 112 8.11 4.89 4.54
C LEU A 112 8.62 4.07 5.74
N GLU A 113 9.57 3.18 5.48
CA GLU A 113 10.28 2.46 6.52
C GLU A 113 11.48 3.29 6.98
N ALA A 114 11.44 3.79 8.21
CA ALA A 114 12.46 4.68 8.74
C ALA A 114 12.62 4.53 10.25
N GLY A 115 13.84 4.79 10.73
CA GLY A 115 14.07 5.11 12.14
C GLY A 115 13.55 6.52 12.45
N ILE A 116 12.88 6.69 13.58
CA ILE A 116 12.27 7.94 14.05
C ILE A 116 12.98 8.54 15.27
N THR A 117 14.00 7.86 15.79
CA THR A 117 14.88 8.34 16.86
C THR A 117 16.28 8.68 16.31
N PRO A 118 17.09 9.48 17.06
CA PRO A 118 18.47 9.77 16.65
C PRO A 118 19.44 8.58 16.77
N ASP A 119 19.12 7.56 17.57
CA ASP A 119 19.97 6.39 17.79
C ASP A 119 19.62 5.32 16.74
N PRO A 120 20.52 5.01 15.79
CA PRO A 120 20.25 4.02 14.75
C PRO A 120 20.14 2.58 15.29
N SER A 121 20.48 2.34 16.56
CA SER A 121 20.38 1.03 17.20
C SER A 121 19.10 0.86 18.04
N ASP A 122 18.26 1.90 18.12
CA ASP A 122 17.00 1.82 18.84
C ASP A 122 16.06 0.83 18.17
N ILE A 123 15.50 -0.10 18.95
CA ILE A 123 14.48 -1.03 18.47
C ILE A 123 13.12 -0.35 18.53
N GLU A 124 12.74 0.28 17.42
CA GLU A 124 11.54 1.11 17.35
C GLU A 124 10.27 0.32 17.01
N CYS A 125 10.40 -0.80 16.31
CA CYS A 125 9.28 -1.69 16.01
C CYS A 125 9.45 -3.03 16.74
N ASN A 126 8.86 -3.11 17.93
CA ASN A 126 8.85 -4.31 18.77
C ASN A 126 7.42 -4.83 18.94
N GLN A 127 6.98 -5.69 18.02
CA GLN A 127 5.60 -6.17 17.98
C GLN A 127 5.53 -7.69 17.86
N THR A 128 4.57 -8.28 18.57
CA THR A 128 4.18 -9.67 18.31
C THR A 128 3.57 -9.77 16.91
N LEU A 129 3.93 -10.79 16.14
CA LEU A 129 3.31 -11.14 14.88
C LEU A 129 2.48 -12.43 15.02
N GLN A 130 1.68 -12.75 14.01
CA GLN A 130 1.00 -14.04 13.90
C GLN A 130 2.02 -15.19 13.89
N GLY A 131 1.69 -16.31 14.54
CA GLY A 131 2.52 -17.52 14.52
C GLY A 131 3.62 -17.58 15.59
N ASN A 132 3.45 -16.87 16.70
CA ASN A 132 4.38 -16.87 17.85
C ASN A 132 5.79 -16.34 17.51
N VAL A 133 5.88 -15.33 16.65
CA VAL A 133 7.14 -14.65 16.30
C VAL A 133 7.04 -13.19 16.70
N ARG A 134 8.17 -12.54 17.00
CA ARG A 134 8.25 -11.10 17.28
C ARG A 134 8.99 -10.38 16.16
N ARG A 135 8.40 -9.29 15.64
CA ARG A 135 9.16 -8.29 14.89
C ARG A 135 9.96 -7.45 15.89
N ALA A 136 11.26 -7.37 15.66
CA ALA A 136 12.15 -6.44 16.35
C ALA A 136 13.02 -5.79 15.27
N GLY A 137 12.80 -4.51 15.00
CA GLY A 137 13.53 -3.77 13.98
C GLY A 137 13.73 -2.31 14.35
N GLU A 138 14.79 -1.73 13.79
CA GLU A 138 15.20 -0.33 13.98
C GLU A 138 14.33 0.66 13.21
N ALA A 139 13.49 0.18 12.28
CA ALA A 139 12.58 1.01 11.52
C ALA A 139 11.12 0.76 11.93
N VAL A 140 10.32 1.83 11.85
CA VAL A 140 8.86 1.76 11.87
C VAL A 140 8.28 1.87 10.47
N SER A 141 7.00 1.53 10.32
CA SER A 141 6.26 1.70 9.06
C SER A 141 5.37 2.94 9.16
N LEU A 142 5.80 4.05 8.56
CA LEU A 142 5.03 5.30 8.49
C LEU A 142 4.17 5.29 7.23
N VAL A 143 2.87 5.08 7.40
CA VAL A 143 1.96 4.78 6.31
C VAL A 143 1.03 5.94 6.01
N ASP A 144 0.90 6.22 4.73
CA ASP A 144 0.01 7.20 4.14
C ASP A 144 -0.80 6.60 2.99
N THR A 145 -1.97 7.19 2.73
CA THR A 145 -2.84 6.77 1.62
C THR A 145 -2.67 7.72 0.46
N TYR A 146 -2.47 7.17 -0.73
CA TYR A 146 -2.21 7.90 -1.97
C TYR A 146 -3.23 7.56 -3.04
N TRP A 147 -3.39 8.49 -3.98
CA TRP A 147 -4.28 8.38 -5.12
C TRP A 147 -3.56 8.69 -6.43
N ALA A 148 -3.79 7.85 -7.43
CA ALA A 148 -3.35 8.04 -8.82
C ALA A 148 -4.55 7.89 -9.78
N ARG A 149 -4.54 8.70 -10.83
CA ARG A 149 -5.60 8.84 -11.83
C ARG A 149 -5.03 8.72 -13.23
N SER A 150 -5.76 8.00 -14.08
CA SER A 150 -5.56 7.95 -15.52
C SER A 150 -6.79 8.52 -16.24
N GLY A 151 -6.54 9.43 -17.18
CA GLY A 151 -7.54 9.97 -18.11
C GLY A 151 -7.58 9.27 -19.46
N ASP A 152 -6.69 8.30 -19.69
CA ASP A 152 -6.42 7.66 -20.98
C ASP A 152 -6.61 6.14 -20.94
N GLY A 153 -7.48 5.65 -20.05
CA GLY A 153 -7.86 4.24 -19.98
C GLY A 153 -6.78 3.34 -19.38
N GLY A 154 -5.95 3.88 -18.48
CA GLY A 154 -4.90 3.16 -17.76
C GLY A 154 -3.52 3.18 -18.44
N ALA A 155 -3.32 3.99 -19.47
CA ALA A 155 -2.04 4.05 -20.19
C ALA A 155 -1.01 4.94 -19.47
N THR A 156 -1.44 6.05 -18.87
CA THR A 156 -0.59 6.93 -18.05
C THR A 156 -1.32 7.40 -16.78
N PHE A 157 -0.53 7.75 -15.76
CA PHE A 157 -1.04 8.25 -14.47
C PHE A 157 -0.41 9.59 -14.13
N ASN A 158 -1.16 10.45 -13.42
CA ASN A 158 -0.59 11.65 -12.81
C ASN A 158 0.41 11.30 -11.70
N THR A 159 1.17 12.30 -11.25
CA THR A 159 1.89 12.21 -9.98
C THR A 159 0.89 11.95 -8.85
N PRO A 160 1.09 10.89 -8.04
CA PRO A 160 0.16 10.56 -6.97
C PRO A 160 -0.01 11.69 -5.96
N VAL A 161 -1.23 11.81 -5.42
CA VAL A 161 -1.57 12.80 -4.39
C VAL A 161 -1.84 12.06 -3.09
N ARG A 162 -1.26 12.54 -1.99
CA ARG A 162 -1.55 12.05 -0.64
C ARG A 162 -2.98 12.44 -0.25
N VAL A 163 -3.74 11.47 0.24
CA VAL A 163 -5.15 11.59 0.63
C VAL A 163 -5.31 11.56 2.15
N SER A 164 -4.45 10.83 2.86
CA SER A 164 -4.39 10.88 4.32
C SER A 164 -3.93 12.26 4.79
N GLN A 165 -4.55 12.76 5.86
CA GLN A 165 -4.14 14.02 6.49
C GLN A 165 -3.00 13.83 7.49
N VAL A 166 -2.91 12.63 8.07
CA VAL A 166 -1.96 12.25 9.12
C VAL A 166 -1.31 10.93 8.73
N SER A 167 0.01 10.84 8.90
CA SER A 167 0.75 9.60 8.69
C SER A 167 0.59 8.71 9.91
N THR A 168 0.34 7.43 9.71
CA THR A 168 0.16 6.48 10.82
C THR A 168 1.42 5.63 10.98
N ASN A 169 1.96 5.55 12.20
CA ASN A 169 2.96 4.55 12.54
C ASN A 169 2.30 3.20 12.81
N TRP A 170 2.34 2.27 11.85
CA TRP A 170 1.72 0.96 11.98
C TRP A 170 2.40 0.05 13.01
N CYS A 171 3.65 0.31 13.39
CA CYS A 171 4.31 -0.40 14.47
C CYS A 171 3.80 0.01 15.85
N GLY A 172 3.19 1.19 15.98
CA GLY A 172 2.59 1.69 17.22
C GLY A 172 1.11 1.32 17.40
N VAL A 173 0.45 0.78 16.37
CA VAL A 173 -1.00 0.52 16.37
C VAL A 173 -1.24 -0.98 16.44
N VAL A 174 -1.82 -1.42 17.56
CA VAL A 174 -2.07 -2.84 17.84
C VAL A 174 -3.56 -3.17 17.83
N SER A 175 -3.89 -4.38 17.41
CA SER A 175 -5.21 -4.99 17.60
C SER A 175 -5.05 -6.43 18.06
N ASN A 176 -6.10 -7.01 18.65
CA ASN A 176 -6.15 -8.43 19.01
C ASN A 176 -6.21 -9.38 17.78
N ILE A 177 -6.22 -8.83 16.56
CA ILE A 177 -6.09 -9.55 15.28
C ILE A 177 -4.66 -9.38 14.67
N ILE A 178 -3.79 -8.57 15.29
CA ILE A 178 -2.34 -8.38 15.08
C ILE A 178 -1.83 -8.19 13.63
N PRO A 179 -1.19 -7.03 13.39
CA PRO A 179 -1.85 -5.81 12.95
C PRO A 179 -2.55 -6.04 11.61
N ASN A 180 -3.84 -5.66 11.53
CA ASN A 180 -4.55 -5.66 10.26
C ASN A 180 -5.25 -4.32 10.05
N MET A 181 -4.45 -3.30 9.68
CA MET A 181 -4.95 -2.19 8.86
C MET A 181 -4.89 -2.61 7.39
N GLY A 182 -3.81 -3.28 7.00
CA GLY A 182 -3.75 -4.27 5.93
C GLY A 182 -4.53 -3.96 4.66
N ASP A 183 -5.20 -4.99 4.15
CA ASP A 183 -5.97 -4.97 2.91
C ASP A 183 -7.39 -4.41 3.06
N TYR A 184 -7.68 -3.78 4.20
CA TYR A 184 -8.90 -3.02 4.47
C TYR A 184 -8.85 -1.64 3.84
N ILE A 185 -8.71 -1.63 2.52
CA ILE A 185 -8.72 -0.45 1.66
C ILE A 185 -9.60 -0.72 0.44
N PHE A 186 -10.40 0.27 0.09
CA PHE A 186 -11.28 0.20 -1.07
C PHE A 186 -11.48 1.59 -1.66
N SER A 187 -11.89 1.64 -2.93
CA SER A 187 -12.36 2.87 -3.54
C SER A 187 -13.46 2.60 -4.55
N THR A 188 -14.34 3.57 -4.72
CA THR A 188 -15.30 3.59 -5.82
C THR A 188 -15.31 4.95 -6.50
N SER A 189 -15.79 5.00 -7.74
CA SER A 189 -15.86 6.21 -8.53
C SER A 189 -17.30 6.64 -8.78
N ILE A 190 -17.58 7.92 -8.62
CA ILE A 190 -18.88 8.53 -8.95
C ILE A 190 -18.69 9.89 -9.62
N GLY A 191 -19.28 10.07 -10.80
CA GLY A 191 -19.09 11.29 -11.59
C GLY A 191 -17.60 11.52 -11.88
N ASN A 192 -17.07 12.67 -11.47
CA ASN A 192 -15.64 13.01 -11.58
C ASN A 192 -14.93 12.93 -10.21
N ARG A 193 -15.29 11.95 -9.36
CA ARG A 193 -14.71 11.80 -8.02
C ARG A 193 -14.40 10.34 -7.73
N VAL A 194 -13.27 10.11 -7.06
CA VAL A 194 -13.03 8.89 -6.28
C VAL A 194 -13.48 9.06 -4.83
N LEU A 195 -14.00 7.99 -4.26
CA LEU A 195 -14.40 7.84 -2.86
C LEU A 195 -13.54 6.74 -2.22
N PRO A 196 -12.37 7.09 -1.66
CA PRO A 196 -11.52 6.15 -0.93
C PRO A 196 -12.02 5.91 0.50
N VAL A 197 -11.85 4.67 0.95
CA VAL A 197 -11.93 4.25 2.34
C VAL A 197 -10.70 3.41 2.66
N TRP A 198 -10.11 3.60 3.83
CA TRP A 198 -8.90 2.90 4.25
C TRP A 198 -8.88 2.74 5.77
N ALA A 199 -8.14 1.76 6.25
CA ALA A 199 -7.85 1.60 7.66
C ALA A 199 -6.55 2.33 8.02
N ASP A 200 -6.56 3.07 9.12
CA ASP A 200 -5.33 3.53 9.75
C ASP A 200 -5.50 3.60 11.26
N GLY A 201 -4.48 4.07 11.98
CA GLY A 201 -4.49 4.08 13.43
C GLY A 201 -3.96 5.37 14.02
N ARG A 202 -4.21 6.49 13.34
CA ARG A 202 -3.78 7.82 13.78
C ARG A 202 -4.30 8.18 15.19
N ASP A 203 -5.41 7.58 15.60
CA ASP A 203 -6.05 7.78 16.91
C ASP A 203 -5.59 6.74 17.95
N GLY A 204 -4.50 6.00 17.67
CA GLY A 204 -3.91 5.00 18.56
C GLY A 204 -4.58 3.63 18.53
N VAL A 205 -5.71 3.51 17.83
CA VAL A 205 -6.42 2.24 17.57
C VAL A 205 -6.72 2.13 16.08
N PRO A 206 -6.73 0.91 15.50
CA PRO A 206 -7.15 0.75 14.12
C PRO A 206 -8.61 1.16 13.93
N ASP A 207 -8.85 2.10 13.02
CA ASP A 207 -10.17 2.61 12.65
C ASP A 207 -10.25 2.86 11.14
N THR A 208 -11.47 3.10 10.64
CA THR A 208 -11.78 3.33 9.23
C THR A 208 -11.90 4.82 8.94
N PHE A 209 -11.13 5.28 7.97
CA PHE A 209 -11.15 6.66 7.48
C PHE A 209 -11.58 6.71 6.02
N TYR A 210 -12.10 7.86 5.63
CA TYR A 210 -12.51 8.14 4.26
C TYR A 210 -12.18 9.57 3.91
N ALA A 211 -12.06 9.84 2.61
CA ALA A 211 -11.95 11.20 2.09
C ALA A 211 -12.97 11.41 0.98
N ARG A 212 -13.37 12.67 0.79
CA ARG A 212 -14.14 13.08 -0.37
C ARG A 212 -13.19 13.72 -1.38
N GLY A 213 -13.30 13.29 -2.64
CA GLY A 213 -12.96 14.14 -3.78
C GLY A 213 -11.49 14.17 -4.12
N LEU A 214 -11.12 13.36 -5.10
CA LEU A 214 -10.00 13.64 -5.98
C LEU A 214 -10.49 13.40 -7.42
N GLY A 215 -10.26 14.39 -8.28
CA GLY A 215 -10.80 14.46 -9.63
C GLY A 215 -10.52 15.85 -10.21
N ALA A 216 -10.23 15.98 -11.50
CA ALA A 216 -9.69 17.21 -12.08
C ALA A 216 -10.53 18.44 -11.72
N GLY A 217 -9.88 19.35 -10.99
CA GLY A 217 -10.41 20.62 -10.50
C GLY A 217 -9.60 21.03 -9.26
N LYS A 218 -9.02 22.24 -9.24
CA LYS A 218 -8.36 22.78 -8.05
C LYS A 218 -9.34 22.71 -6.87
N SER A 219 -9.00 21.99 -5.81
CA SER A 219 -9.70 22.13 -4.53
C SER A 219 -9.30 23.50 -3.95
N GLY A 220 -10.23 24.44 -4.02
CA GLY A 220 -10.22 25.64 -3.20
C GLY A 220 -10.95 25.35 -1.88
N GLN A 221 -10.30 25.82 -0.81
CA GLN A 221 -10.71 25.90 0.60
C GLN A 221 -10.77 24.59 1.39
#